data_AF-A0A961V910-F1
#
_entry.id   AF-A0A961V910-F1
#
_cell.length_a   1.000
_cell.length_b   1.000
_cell.length_c   1.000
_cell.angle_alpha   90.00
_cell.angle_beta   90.00
_cell.angle_gamma   90.00
#
_symmetry.space_group_name_H-M   'P 1'
#
loop_
_entity.id
_entity.type
_entity.pdbx_description
1 polymer ?
#
loop_
_entity_poly.entity_id
_entity_poly.type
_entity_poly.pdbx_seq_one_letter_code
_entity_poly.pdbx_strand_id
1 'polypeptide(L)'
;MKRIFSTLVVAMAGAAVLSPAPVSAQSCGYYIVLGCAKSHVAAVQRLNALGGPGIGGAGIGGSQGTQVVHTNDYPNFRNGYFCVVDGPYSSRADAESIAWKEAVPDAYVKSGC
;
A
#
# COMPACT_ATOMS: atom_id res chain seq x y z
N MET A 1 -63.62 16.88 -4.66
CA MET A 1 -63.03 17.81 -5.64
C MET A 1 -61.82 18.51 -5.03
N LYS A 2 -60.61 18.25 -5.53
CA LYS A 2 -59.58 19.26 -5.85
C LYS A 2 -58.31 18.53 -6.29
N ARG A 3 -58.11 18.54 -7.61
CA ARG A 3 -56.84 18.18 -8.26
C ARG A 3 -55.91 19.38 -8.08
N ILE A 4 -54.68 19.16 -7.65
CA ILE A 4 -53.64 20.17 -7.71
C ILE A 4 -52.49 19.55 -8.51
N PHE A 5 -52.39 20.01 -9.75
CA PHE A 5 -51.20 19.96 -10.59
C PHE A 5 -50.10 20.77 -9.90
N SER A 6 -48.86 20.28 -9.82
CA SER A 6 -47.72 21.13 -10.17
C SER A 6 -46.39 20.37 -10.27
N THR A 7 -45.79 20.54 -11.45
CA THR A 7 -44.35 20.66 -11.74
C THR A 7 -43.46 19.42 -11.65
N LEU A 8 -43.28 18.81 -12.83
CA LEU A 8 -42.11 18.05 -13.25
C LEU A 8 -40.84 18.91 -13.09
N VAL A 9 -39.83 18.42 -12.36
CA VAL A 9 -38.46 18.92 -12.47
C VAL A 9 -37.63 17.83 -13.13
N VAL A 10 -37.31 18.05 -14.41
CA VAL A 10 -36.32 17.24 -15.13
C VAL A 10 -34.94 17.77 -14.75
N ALA A 11 -34.22 17.02 -13.93
CA ALA A 11 -32.80 17.24 -13.72
C ALA A 11 -32.02 16.38 -14.72
N MET A 12 -31.58 16.99 -15.82
CA MET A 12 -30.50 16.44 -16.64
C MET A 12 -29.18 16.80 -15.96
N ALA A 13 -28.50 15.84 -15.36
CA ALA A 13 -27.14 16.01 -14.87
C ALA A 13 -26.24 14.91 -15.43
N GLY A 14 -25.47 15.32 -16.45
CA GLY A 14 -24.11 14.91 -16.77
C GLY A 14 -23.76 13.43 -16.75
N ALA A 15 -23.43 12.90 -17.94
CA ALA A 15 -22.54 11.75 -18.05
C ALA A 15 -21.20 12.09 -17.36
N ALA A 16 -21.00 11.57 -16.15
CA ALA A 16 -19.70 11.56 -15.52
C ALA A 16 -18.79 10.64 -16.35
N VAL A 17 -17.89 11.24 -17.10
CA VAL A 17 -16.71 10.56 -17.64
C VAL A 17 -15.96 10.04 -16.40
N LEU A 18 -16.05 8.74 -16.15
CA LEU A 18 -15.26 8.08 -15.13
C LEU A 18 -13.80 8.19 -15.57
N SER A 19 -13.11 9.24 -15.12
CA SER A 19 -11.65 9.28 -15.17
C SER A 19 -11.14 8.01 -14.49
N PRO A 20 -10.19 7.27 -15.08
CA PRO A 20 -9.53 6.21 -14.33
C PRO A 20 -8.91 6.87 -13.10
N ALA A 21 -9.37 6.47 -11.91
CA ALA A 21 -8.74 6.89 -10.68
C ALA A 21 -7.25 6.60 -10.81
N PRO A 22 -6.35 7.54 -10.47
CA PRO A 22 -4.93 7.22 -10.39
C PRO A 22 -4.81 6.03 -9.44
N VAL A 23 -4.12 4.99 -9.92
CA VAL A 23 -3.70 3.82 -9.15
C VAL A 23 -3.32 4.33 -7.77
N SER A 24 -4.08 3.92 -6.75
CA SER A 24 -3.86 4.31 -5.37
C SER A 24 -2.41 3.97 -5.03
N ALA A 25 -1.51 4.96 -5.05
CA ALA A 25 -0.23 4.86 -4.41
C ALA A 25 -0.54 4.64 -2.93
N GLN A 26 -0.57 3.37 -2.53
CA GLN A 26 -0.74 2.94 -1.16
C GLN A 26 0.37 3.65 -0.36
N SER A 27 0.00 4.75 0.30
CA SER A 27 0.83 5.68 1.07
C SER A 27 2.29 5.89 0.61
N CYS A 28 2.58 7.09 0.13
CA CYS A 28 3.95 7.60 -0.02
C CYS A 28 4.75 7.50 1.29
N GLY A 29 6.00 7.02 1.22
CA GLY A 29 6.88 6.85 2.38
C GLY A 29 8.04 5.90 2.12
N TYR A 30 8.77 5.54 3.18
CA TYR A 30 9.90 4.60 3.11
C TYR A 30 9.49 3.21 3.58
N TYR A 31 9.95 2.18 2.89
CA TYR A 31 9.63 0.79 3.15
C TYR A 31 10.91 0.00 3.37
N ILE A 32 10.93 -0.83 4.40
CA ILE A 32 11.96 -1.84 4.61
C ILE A 32 11.53 -3.07 3.82
N VAL A 33 12.22 -3.36 2.72
CA VAL A 33 11.95 -4.52 1.89
C VAL A 33 12.60 -5.74 2.52
N LEU A 34 11.78 -6.71 2.89
CA LEU A 34 12.20 -7.96 3.54
C LEU A 34 12.32 -9.13 2.57
N GLY A 35 12.09 -8.90 1.28
CA GLY A 35 12.22 -9.89 0.22
C GLY A 35 11.06 -9.84 -0.77
N CYS A 36 11.31 -10.27 -2.01
CA CYS A 36 10.33 -10.21 -3.08
C CYS A 36 10.22 -11.54 -3.82
N ALA A 37 9.02 -11.85 -4.31
CA ALA A 37 8.72 -13.02 -5.12
C ALA A 37 7.93 -12.65 -6.37
N LYS A 38 7.93 -13.53 -7.38
CA LYS A 38 7.07 -13.40 -8.56
C LYS A 38 5.62 -13.83 -8.32
N SER A 39 5.36 -14.52 -7.22
CA SER A 39 4.05 -15.03 -6.84
C SER A 39 3.59 -14.36 -5.55
N HIS A 40 2.32 -13.92 -5.53
CA HIS A 40 1.68 -13.41 -4.33
C HIS A 40 1.67 -14.46 -3.20
N VAL A 41 1.40 -15.73 -3.53
CA VAL A 41 1.39 -16.83 -2.56
C VAL A 41 2.75 -17.01 -1.90
N ALA A 42 3.84 -16.96 -2.67
CA ALA A 42 5.19 -17.07 -2.13
C ALA A 42 5.56 -15.88 -1.22
N ALA A 43 5.13 -14.67 -1.56
CA ALA A 43 5.31 -13.50 -0.70
C ALA A 43 4.53 -13.64 0.62
N VAL A 44 3.29 -14.12 0.57
CA VAL A 44 2.48 -14.38 1.78
C VAL A 44 3.10 -15.47 2.66
N GLN A 45 3.62 -16.55 2.07
CA GLN A 45 4.33 -17.59 2.81
C GLN A 45 5.57 -17.03 3.52
N ARG A 46 6.34 -16.16 2.85
CA ARG A 46 7.47 -15.46 3.48
C ARG A 46 7.00 -14.57 4.62
N LEU A 47 5.95 -13.78 4.44
CA LEU A 47 5.39 -12.94 5.51
C LEU A 47 5.00 -13.77 6.73
N ASN A 48 4.31 -14.89 6.52
CA ASN A 48 3.92 -15.80 7.60
C ASN A 48 5.14 -16.42 8.30
N ALA A 49 6.18 -16.78 7.55
CA ALA A 49 7.43 -17.32 8.11
C ALA A 49 8.18 -16.29 8.96
N LEU A 50 8.01 -15.00 8.68
CA LEU A 50 8.58 -13.93 9.50
C LEU A 50 7.77 -13.64 10.77
N GLY A 51 6.50 -14.07 10.84
CA GLY A 51 5.61 -13.88 11.98
C GLY A 51 4.23 -13.33 11.64
N GLY A 52 3.94 -13.10 10.35
CA GLY A 52 2.64 -12.66 9.86
C GLY A 52 2.52 -11.14 9.66
N PRO A 53 1.34 -10.64 9.26
CA PRO A 53 1.10 -9.21 9.04
C PRO A 53 1.24 -8.37 10.32
N GLY A 54 1.72 -7.14 10.20
CA GLY A 54 1.76 -6.15 11.28
C GLY A 54 2.95 -6.28 12.24
N ILE A 55 3.83 -7.27 12.05
CA ILE A 55 5.05 -7.38 12.85
C ILE A 55 6.06 -6.30 12.43
N GLY A 56 7.08 -6.04 13.26
CA GLY A 56 8.21 -5.21 12.86
C GLY A 56 8.10 -3.70 13.13
N GLY A 57 6.98 -3.20 13.67
CA GLY A 57 6.93 -1.80 14.10
C GLY A 57 5.62 -1.07 13.81
N ALA A 58 4.48 -1.76 13.73
CA ALA A 58 3.19 -1.08 13.61
C ALA A 58 3.04 0.00 14.70
N GLY A 59 2.85 1.25 14.29
CA GLY A 59 2.78 2.44 15.15
C GLY A 59 4.12 3.12 15.47
N ILE A 60 5.27 2.53 15.15
CA ILE A 60 6.59 3.13 15.31
C ILE A 60 6.95 3.91 14.05
N GLY A 61 7.31 5.20 14.17
CA GLY A 61 7.67 6.04 13.02
C GLY A 61 6.56 6.20 11.96
N GLY A 62 5.30 5.90 12.32
CA GLY A 62 4.15 5.91 11.42
C GLY A 62 3.95 4.62 10.61
N SER A 63 4.73 3.55 10.85
CA SER A 63 4.60 2.29 10.12
C SER A 63 3.27 1.59 10.35
N GLN A 64 2.77 0.95 9.30
CA GLN A 64 1.62 0.03 9.36
C GLN A 64 2.05 -1.42 9.65
N GLY A 65 3.34 -1.64 9.89
CA GLY A 65 3.95 -2.95 10.11
C GLY A 65 4.16 -3.72 8.80
N THR A 66 4.47 -5.01 8.93
CA THR A 66 4.72 -5.87 7.78
C THR A 66 3.49 -6.19 6.95
N GLN A 67 3.62 -6.16 5.63
CA GLN A 67 2.58 -6.48 4.68
C GLN A 67 3.16 -6.95 3.35
N VAL A 68 2.33 -7.57 2.50
CA VAL A 68 2.68 -7.85 1.10
C VAL A 68 2.17 -6.70 0.24
N VAL A 69 3.06 -6.13 -0.56
CA VAL A 69 2.72 -5.11 -1.56
C VAL A 69 2.97 -5.62 -2.96
N HIS A 70 2.15 -5.20 -3.91
CA HIS A 70 2.36 -5.44 -5.33
C HIS A 70 3.15 -4.28 -5.93
N THR A 71 4.34 -4.56 -6.48
CA THR A 71 5.29 -3.49 -6.81
C THR A 71 4.87 -2.59 -7.97
N ASN A 72 3.86 -2.99 -8.76
CA ASN A 72 3.30 -2.14 -9.81
C ASN A 72 2.59 -0.90 -9.25
N ASP A 73 2.21 -0.92 -7.97
CA ASP A 73 1.50 0.17 -7.33
C ASP A 73 2.46 1.25 -6.78
N TYR A 74 3.78 1.07 -6.96
CA TYR A 74 4.83 1.92 -6.37
C TYR A 74 5.84 2.36 -7.45
N PRO A 75 5.91 3.64 -7.83
CA PRO A 75 6.71 4.13 -8.96
C PRO A 75 8.22 3.86 -8.83
N ASN A 76 8.75 3.85 -7.61
CA ASN A 76 10.17 3.65 -7.39
C ASN A 76 10.54 2.16 -7.31
N PHE A 77 9.57 1.26 -7.18
CA PHE A 77 9.81 -0.19 -7.13
C PHE A 77 9.97 -0.78 -8.53
N ARG A 78 10.69 -1.90 -8.61
CA ARG A 78 10.77 -2.66 -9.86
C ARG A 78 9.45 -3.40 -10.05
N ASN A 79 8.77 -3.13 -11.14
CA ASN A 79 7.47 -3.74 -11.48
C ASN A 79 7.53 -5.27 -11.63
N GLY A 80 6.38 -5.91 -11.41
CA GLY A 80 6.13 -7.34 -11.62
C GLY A 80 6.61 -8.23 -10.48
N TYR A 81 6.55 -7.74 -9.24
CA TYR A 81 6.90 -8.50 -8.03
C TYR A 81 5.84 -8.28 -6.94
N PHE A 82 5.84 -9.19 -5.98
CA PHE A 82 5.19 -9.05 -4.69
C PHE A 82 6.28 -9.02 -3.63
N CYS A 83 6.37 -7.93 -2.88
CA CYS A 83 7.39 -7.75 -1.86
C CYS A 83 6.76 -7.80 -0.48
N VAL A 84 7.41 -8.50 0.44
CA VAL A 84 7.16 -8.33 1.88
C VAL A 84 7.89 -7.05 2.28
N VAL A 85 7.16 -6.11 2.86
CA VAL A 85 7.70 -4.84 3.32
C VAL A 85 7.23 -4.56 4.74
N ASP A 86 7.99 -3.77 5.49
CA ASP A 86 7.54 -3.08 6.69
C ASP A 86 7.54 -1.57 6.41
N GLY A 87 6.42 -0.90 6.70
CA GLY A 87 6.21 0.52 6.42
C GLY A 87 4.77 0.85 6.03
N PRO A 88 4.51 2.08 5.55
CA PRO A 88 5.48 3.15 5.30
C PRO A 88 6.02 3.83 6.56
N TYR A 89 7.28 4.22 6.53
CA TYR A 89 7.88 5.15 7.50
C TYR A 89 7.88 6.57 6.93
N SER A 90 7.72 7.56 7.81
CA SER A 90 7.71 8.97 7.42
C SER A 90 9.06 9.48 6.91
N SER A 91 10.16 8.87 7.38
CA SER A 91 11.51 9.20 6.96
C SER A 91 12.36 7.94 6.73
N ARG A 92 13.42 8.10 5.93
CA ARG A 92 14.41 7.03 5.70
C ARG A 92 15.10 6.63 7.00
N ALA A 93 15.41 7.61 7.85
CA ALA A 93 16.09 7.37 9.12
C ALA A 93 15.25 6.51 10.06
N ASP A 94 13.93 6.74 10.12
CA ASP A 94 13.01 5.91 10.91
C ASP A 94 13.02 4.47 10.41
N ALA A 95 12.93 4.26 9.09
CA ALA A 95 13.00 2.93 8.50
C ALA A 95 14.35 2.23 8.77
N GLU A 96 15.47 2.95 8.66
CA GLU A 96 16.81 2.40 8.90
C GLU A 96 17.09 2.13 10.38
N SER A 97 16.33 2.73 11.31
CA SER A 97 16.46 2.49 12.75
C SER A 97 15.92 1.12 13.18
N ILE A 98 15.11 0.47 12.35
CA ILE A 98 14.50 -0.82 12.66
C ILE A 98 15.47 -1.95 12.33
N ALA A 99 15.71 -2.82 13.31
CA ALA A 99 16.72 -3.87 13.26
C ALA A 99 16.35 -5.10 12.40
N TRP A 100 15.62 -4.91 11.30
CA TRP A 100 15.21 -6.02 10.42
C TRP A 100 16.38 -6.81 9.84
N LYS A 101 17.56 -6.20 9.71
CA LYS A 101 18.78 -6.87 9.24
C LYS A 101 19.25 -8.01 10.15
N GLU A 102 18.86 -8.02 11.42
CA GLU A 102 19.19 -9.11 12.35
C GLU A 102 18.43 -10.40 12.00
N ALA A 103 17.17 -10.28 11.57
CA ALA A 103 16.33 -11.41 11.17
C ALA A 103 16.37 -11.70 9.66
N VAL A 104 16.57 -10.66 8.85
CA VAL A 104 16.53 -10.69 7.39
C VAL A 104 17.77 -9.94 6.88
N PRO A 105 18.94 -10.62 6.74
CA PRO A 105 20.20 -9.95 6.43
C PRO A 105 20.22 -9.18 5.11
N ASP A 106 19.36 -9.56 4.15
CA ASP A 106 19.18 -8.89 2.86
C ASP A 106 18.18 -7.73 2.91
N ALA A 107 17.63 -7.39 4.07
CA ALA A 107 16.68 -6.29 4.22
C ALA A 107 17.30 -4.94 3.83
N TYR A 108 16.55 -4.13 3.10
CA TYR A 108 16.99 -2.82 2.64
C TYR A 108 15.84 -1.80 2.60
N VAL A 109 16.17 -0.52 2.74
CA VAL A 109 15.17 0.56 2.69
C VAL A 109 15.00 1.08 1.27
N LYS A 110 13.76 1.38 0.91
CA LYS A 110 13.38 1.92 -0.39
C LYS A 110 12.23 2.91 -0.25
N SER A 111 12.28 4.05 -0.96
CA SER A 111 11.12 4.95 -1.00
C SER A 111 10.07 4.40 -1.97
N GLY A 112 8.80 4.50 -1.59
CA GLY A 112 7.64 4.11 -2.41
C GLY A 112 7.26 5.17 -3.43
N CYS A 113 7.51 6.44 -3.08
CA CYS A 113 7.58 7.62 -3.91
C CYS A 113 8.75 8.47 -3.35
#